data_AF-C6RJ73-F1
#
_entry.id   AF-C6RJ73-F1
#
_cell.length_a   1.000
_cell.length_b   1.000
_cell.length_c   1.000
_cell.angle_alpha   90.00
_cell.angle_beta   90.00
_cell.angle_gamma   90.00
#
_symmetry.space_group_name_H-M   'P 1'
#
loop_
_entity.id
_entity.type
_entity.pdbx_description
1 polymer ?
#
loop_
_entity_poly.entity_id
_entity_poly.type
_entity_poly.pdbx_seq_one_letter_code
_entity_poly.pdbx_strand_id
1 'polypeptide(L)'
;MKKSLLVIAALGLMGANAAATVELSPSCEEYFKLVDQFVEKTKDNPQMAAMKSTYEDQKAQFAQLPQDSQEAACKPALEQMKQVIATLPK
;
A
#
# COMPACT_ATOMS: atom_id res chain seq x y z
N MET A 1 40.56 14.49 -20.73
CA MET A 1 39.41 13.97 -21.50
C MET A 1 38.15 14.18 -20.71
N LYS A 2 37.12 14.69 -21.38
CA LYS A 2 35.80 15.10 -20.90
C LYS A 2 34.88 13.88 -20.87
N LYS A 3 34.08 13.70 -19.80
CA LYS A 3 32.81 12.95 -19.72
C LYS A 3 32.32 12.99 -18.26
N SER A 4 31.46 13.97 -17.95
CA SER A 4 30.02 13.77 -17.71
C SER A 4 29.75 13.59 -16.21
N LEU A 5 29.42 14.66 -15.47
CA LEU A 5 28.05 15.14 -15.25
C LEU A 5 27.05 14.00 -15.00
N LEU A 6 26.80 13.71 -13.72
CA LEU A 6 25.48 13.32 -13.22
C LEU A 6 25.29 13.95 -11.83
N VAL A 7 24.81 15.18 -11.84
CA VAL A 7 24.03 15.77 -10.75
C VAL A 7 22.60 15.32 -10.97
N ILE A 8 22.01 14.49 -10.10
CA ILE A 8 20.56 14.42 -9.94
C ILE A 8 20.21 14.22 -8.45
N ALA A 9 19.76 15.34 -7.88
CA ALA A 9 18.77 15.50 -6.82
C ALA A 9 18.89 14.64 -5.56
N ALA A 10 19.43 15.27 -4.51
CA ALA A 10 18.86 15.13 -3.19
C ALA A 10 17.34 15.42 -3.29
N LEU A 11 16.50 14.41 -3.06
CA LEU A 11 15.08 14.57 -2.76
C LEU A 11 14.95 15.20 -1.37
N GLY A 12 15.36 16.46 -1.27
CA GLY A 12 14.83 17.38 -0.29
C GLY A 12 13.50 17.87 -0.83
N LEU A 13 12.41 17.19 -0.46
CA LEU A 13 11.10 17.80 -0.51
C LEU A 13 10.69 18.10 0.93
N MET A 14 10.82 19.38 1.27
CA MET A 14 10.09 19.99 2.36
C MET A 14 8.59 19.74 2.08
N GLY A 15 7.99 18.81 2.83
CA GLY A 15 6.56 18.72 3.00
C GLY A 15 6.22 19.35 4.34
N ALA A 16 5.68 20.57 4.33
CA ALA A 16 5.00 21.10 5.49
C ALA A 16 3.78 20.20 5.75
N ASN A 17 3.86 19.30 6.71
CA ASN A 17 2.70 18.55 7.17
C ASN A 17 1.83 19.49 8.01
N ALA A 18 1.04 20.31 7.32
CA ALA A 18 -0.33 20.55 7.77
C ALA A 18 -0.94 19.16 8.01
N ALA A 19 -1.71 19.00 9.08
CA ALA A 19 -2.42 17.76 9.39
C ALA A 19 -3.44 17.44 8.29
N ALA A 20 -2.96 16.97 7.14
CA ALA A 20 -3.75 16.27 6.17
C ALA A 20 -4.11 14.95 6.81
N THR A 21 -5.40 14.64 6.90
CA THR A 21 -5.83 13.26 6.94
C THR A 21 -5.08 12.58 5.81
N VAL A 22 -4.19 11.66 6.17
CA VAL A 22 -3.31 11.03 5.20
C VAL A 22 -4.16 10.03 4.43
N GLU A 23 -4.88 10.54 3.45
CA GLU A 23 -5.88 9.81 2.71
C GLU A 23 -5.16 8.91 1.72
N LEU A 24 -5.45 7.61 1.83
CA LEU A 24 -4.89 6.64 0.92
C LEU A 24 -5.37 6.93 -0.50
N SER A 25 -4.56 6.56 -1.50
CA SER A 25 -5.02 6.62 -2.87
C SER A 25 -6.19 5.63 -3.10
N PRO A 26 -7.05 5.85 -4.10
CA PRO A 26 -8.20 4.97 -4.36
C PRO A 26 -7.84 3.49 -4.49
N SER A 27 -6.75 3.16 -5.20
CA SER A 27 -6.30 1.77 -5.33
C SER A 27 -5.84 1.17 -4.00
N CYS A 28 -5.20 1.96 -3.13
CA CYS A 28 -4.79 1.50 -1.80
C CYS A 28 -5.99 1.30 -0.87
N GLU A 29 -6.97 2.21 -0.87
CA GLU A 29 -8.20 2.03 -0.10
C GLU A 29 -8.92 0.74 -0.49
N GLU A 30 -9.11 0.50 -1.79
CA GLU A 30 -9.75 -0.72 -2.28
C GLU A 30 -8.93 -1.96 -1.92
N TYR A 31 -7.59 -1.90 -2.07
CA TYR A 31 -6.70 -3.01 -1.74
C TYR A 31 -6.82 -3.41 -0.26
N PHE A 32 -6.67 -2.45 0.66
CA PHE A 32 -6.73 -2.75 2.08
C PHE A 32 -8.12 -3.21 2.51
N LYS A 33 -9.19 -2.70 1.88
CA LYS A 33 -10.55 -3.22 2.11
C LYS A 33 -10.70 -4.68 1.68
N LEU A 34 -10.10 -5.07 0.55
CA LEU A 34 -10.08 -6.46 0.10
C LEU A 34 -9.24 -7.35 1.05
N VAL A 35 -8.12 -6.84 1.54
CA VAL A 35 -7.32 -7.52 2.57
C VAL A 35 -8.14 -7.77 3.84
N ASP A 36 -8.87 -6.76 4.32
CA ASP A 36 -9.75 -6.90 5.49
C ASP A 36 -10.81 -7.99 5.27
N GLN A 37 -11.45 -8.00 4.09
CA GLN A 37 -12.41 -9.06 3.73
C GLN A 37 -11.76 -10.44 3.68
N PHE A 38 -10.55 -10.54 3.14
CA PHE A 38 -9.81 -11.79 3.08
C PHE A 38 -9.48 -12.31 4.48
N VAL A 39 -9.00 -11.44 5.38
CA VAL A 39 -8.73 -11.77 6.79
C VAL A 39 -10.00 -12.24 7.49
N GLU A 40 -11.12 -11.54 7.31
CA GLU A 40 -12.39 -11.95 7.94
C GLU A 40 -12.90 -13.29 7.41
N LYS A 41 -12.80 -13.54 6.10
CA LYS A 41 -13.15 -14.84 5.49
C LYS A 41 -12.25 -15.99 5.94
N THR A 42 -11.05 -15.67 6.40
CA THR A 42 -10.03 -16.65 6.80
C THR A 42 -9.71 -16.59 8.29
N LYS A 43 -10.58 -15.96 9.11
CA LYS A 43 -10.34 -15.74 10.55
C LYS A 43 -10.16 -17.02 11.37
N ASP A 44 -10.69 -18.15 10.88
CA ASP A 44 -10.54 -19.45 11.51
C ASP A 44 -9.13 -20.06 11.24
N ASN A 45 -8.33 -19.43 10.39
CA ASN A 45 -6.94 -19.78 10.14
C ASN A 45 -6.01 -18.97 11.07
N PRO A 46 -5.35 -19.59 12.06
CA PRO A 46 -4.48 -18.89 13.02
C PRO A 46 -3.27 -18.19 12.38
N GLN A 47 -2.88 -18.58 11.17
CA GLN A 47 -1.79 -17.93 10.42
C GLN A 47 -2.19 -16.54 9.91
N MET A 48 -3.49 -16.28 9.77
CA MET A 48 -4.03 -15.02 9.25
C MET A 48 -4.05 -13.89 10.28
N ALA A 49 -4.11 -14.22 11.57
CA ALA A 49 -4.06 -13.24 12.65
C ALA A 49 -2.73 -12.46 12.63
N ALA A 50 -1.60 -13.14 12.42
CA ALA A 50 -0.29 -12.51 12.29
C ALA A 50 -0.18 -11.66 11.01
N MET A 51 -0.87 -12.06 9.94
CA MET A 51 -0.87 -11.35 8.67
C MET A 51 -1.66 -10.03 8.77
N LYS A 52 -2.74 -9.98 9.54
CA LYS A 52 -3.53 -8.76 9.78
C LYS A 52 -2.66 -7.62 10.34
N SER A 53 -1.90 -7.88 11.41
CA SER A 53 -1.01 -6.86 11.99
C SER A 53 -0.01 -6.33 10.97
N THR A 54 0.53 -7.20 10.13
CA THR A 54 1.49 -6.83 9.08
C THR A 54 0.86 -5.88 8.05
N TYR A 55 -0.42 -6.07 7.72
CA TYR A 55 -1.12 -5.22 6.77
C TYR A 55 -1.52 -3.87 7.35
N GLU A 56 -1.88 -3.81 8.63
CA GLU A 56 -2.17 -2.54 9.32
C GLU A 56 -0.91 -1.66 9.40
N ASP A 57 0.24 -2.26 9.71
CA ASP A 57 1.53 -1.57 9.67
C ASP A 57 1.87 -1.09 8.26
N GLN A 58 1.71 -1.95 7.25
CA GLN A 58 1.90 -1.54 5.85
C GLN A 58 0.98 -0.39 5.46
N LYS A 59 -0.30 -0.43 5.85
CA LYS A 59 -1.26 0.64 5.58
C LYS A 59 -0.76 1.98 6.15
N ALA A 60 -0.23 1.98 7.37
CA ALA A 60 0.35 3.16 7.99
C ALA A 60 1.63 3.65 7.29
N GLN A 61 2.45 2.75 6.75
CA GLN A 61 3.63 3.12 5.94
C GLN A 61 3.22 3.71 4.60
N PHE A 62 2.21 3.14 3.93
CA PHE A 62 1.71 3.62 2.64
C PHE A 62 1.05 4.98 2.74
N ALA A 63 0.34 5.25 3.83
CA ALA A 63 -0.21 6.57 4.10
C ALA A 63 0.90 7.63 4.02
N GLN A 64 2.09 7.38 4.57
CA GLN A 64 3.20 8.34 4.57
C GLN A 64 3.81 8.60 3.17
N LEU A 65 3.42 7.86 2.13
CA LEU A 65 3.89 8.03 0.77
C LEU A 65 3.03 9.05 -0.01
N PRO A 66 3.59 9.74 -1.01
CA PRO A 66 2.80 10.52 -1.96
C PRO A 66 1.76 9.66 -2.68
N GLN A 67 0.58 10.21 -3.00
CA GLN A 67 -0.52 9.45 -3.63
C GLN A 67 -0.12 8.75 -4.94
N ASP A 68 0.74 9.35 -5.76
CA ASP A 68 1.21 8.70 -6.99
C ASP A 68 2.06 7.44 -6.69
N SER A 69 2.84 7.48 -5.61
CA SER A 69 3.64 6.32 -5.14
C SER A 69 2.75 5.26 -4.51
N GLN A 70 1.69 5.68 -3.81
CA GLN A 70 0.65 4.79 -3.31
C GLN A 70 -0.06 4.06 -4.45
N GLU A 71 -0.52 4.78 -5.49
CA GLU A 71 -1.15 4.19 -6.67
C GLU A 71 -0.23 3.20 -7.39
N ALA A 72 1.02 3.58 -7.63
CA ALA A 72 1.98 2.73 -8.34
C ALA A 72 2.22 1.39 -7.62
N ALA A 73 2.17 1.38 -6.30
CA ALA A 73 2.41 0.18 -5.49
C ALA A 73 1.12 -0.61 -5.20
N CYS A 74 0.00 0.05 -4.89
CA CYS A 74 -1.25 -0.63 -4.55
C CYS A 74 -2.01 -1.14 -5.76
N LYS A 75 -1.92 -0.50 -6.93
CA LYS A 75 -2.64 -0.96 -8.14
C LYS A 75 -2.30 -2.40 -8.55
N PRO A 76 -1.04 -2.82 -8.68
CA PRO A 76 -0.74 -4.22 -8.98
C PRO A 76 -1.16 -5.17 -7.85
N ALA A 77 -1.02 -4.76 -6.58
CA ALA A 77 -1.41 -5.56 -5.43
C ALA A 77 -2.94 -5.75 -5.36
N LEU A 78 -3.72 -4.72 -5.70
CA LEU A 78 -5.18 -4.75 -5.80
C LEU A 78 -5.63 -5.79 -6.83
N GLU A 79 -5.04 -5.76 -8.02
CA GLU A 79 -5.40 -6.70 -9.10
C GLU A 79 -5.08 -8.15 -8.71
N GLN A 80 -3.95 -8.38 -8.04
CA GLN A 80 -3.64 -9.71 -7.48
C GLN A 80 -4.65 -10.11 -6.40
N MET A 81 -5.02 -9.19 -5.50
CA MET A 81 -5.92 -9.50 -4.39
C MET A 81 -7.34 -9.80 -4.86
N LYS A 82 -7.82 -9.12 -5.91
CA LYS A 82 -9.09 -9.45 -6.58
C LYS A 82 -9.10 -10.89 -7.08
N GLN A 83 -7.99 -11.37 -7.65
CA GLN A 83 -7.88 -12.76 -8.11
C GLN A 83 -7.91 -13.74 -6.93
N VAL A 84 -7.18 -13.46 -5.85
CA VAL A 84 -7.18 -14.31 -4.65
C VAL A 84 -8.57 -14.40 -4.03
N ILE A 85 -9.28 -13.28 -3.89
CA ILE A 85 -10.64 -13.30 -3.31
C ILE A 85 -11.62 -14.03 -4.23
N ALA A 86 -11.45 -13.93 -5.55
CA ALA A 86 -12.28 -14.68 -6.50
C ALA A 86 -12.07 -16.20 -6.41
N THR A 87 -10.93 -16.69 -5.91
CA THR A 87 -10.67 -18.12 -5.70
C THR A 87 -11.09 -18.62 -4.33
N LEU A 88 -11.44 -17.73 -3.39
CA LEU A 88 -11.94 -18.16 -2.09
C LEU A 88 -13.31 -18.82 -2.22
N PRO A 89 -13.55 -19.93 -1.50
CA PRO A 89 -14.89 -20.52 -1.42
C PRO A 89 -15.88 -19.50 -0.84
N LYS A 90 -17.11 -19.52 -1.37
CA LYS A 90 -18.16 -18.54 -1.05
C LYS A 90 -18.61 -18.67 0.39
#